data_AF-A0A954U3S4-F1
#
_entry.id   AF-A0A954U3S4-F1
#
_cell.length_a   1.000
_cell.length_b   1.000
_cell.length_c   1.000
_cell.angle_alpha   90.00
_cell.angle_beta   90.00
_cell.angle_gamma   90.00
#
_symmetry.space_group_name_H-M   'P 1'
#
loop_
_entity.id
_entity.type
_entity.pdbx_description
1 polymer ?
#
loop_
_entity_poly.entity_id
_entity_poly.type
_entity_poly.pdbx_seq_one_letter_code
_entity_poly.pdbx_strand_id
1 'polypeptide(L)'
;FAYRDRFTMPKCIINATGDQFFCPDSSHFYFGELTGEKHLCYVPNGEHSLKDTDVLDTLISFFYCIANDIPRPECTWTSEPDGTIHVKCSTPPKRAVLWQAVNEKARDFRVDTIGRAYKNTEIKGTESGEFTVTLSPPGMGWSASLVQCEFDVGAPTPMRLTTGVRILPDVLPFANKAIPTE
;
A
#
# COMPACT_ATOMS: atom_id res chain seq x y z
N PHE A 1 9.04 -13.31 12.71
CA PHE A 1 10.11 -13.49 11.70
C PHE A 1 11.47 -13.16 12.33
N ALA A 2 12.57 -13.74 11.83
CA ALA A 2 13.92 -13.67 12.41
C ALA A 2 14.90 -12.81 11.58
N TYR A 3 16.03 -12.41 12.19
CA TYR A 3 17.16 -11.72 11.54
C TYR A 3 16.89 -10.33 10.94
N ARG A 4 15.80 -9.66 11.33
CA ARG A 4 15.41 -8.33 10.82
C ARG A 4 16.51 -7.28 10.97
N ASP A 5 17.26 -7.38 12.05
CA ASP A 5 18.34 -6.52 12.50
C ASP A 5 19.56 -6.57 11.56
N ARG A 6 19.68 -7.64 10.75
CA ARG A 6 20.76 -7.78 9.77
C ARG A 6 20.51 -7.00 8.48
N PHE A 7 19.29 -6.51 8.24
CA PHE A 7 18.97 -5.75 7.04
C PHE A 7 19.22 -4.26 7.26
N THR A 8 20.44 -3.82 7.01
CA THR A 8 20.89 -2.43 7.21
C THR A 8 20.69 -1.52 6.00
N MET A 9 20.43 -2.09 4.83
CA MET A 9 20.19 -1.36 3.59
C MET A 9 18.78 -0.73 3.53
N PRO A 10 18.58 0.31 2.70
CA PRO A 10 17.25 0.77 2.31
C PRO A 10 16.40 -0.34 1.68
N LYS A 11 15.10 -0.35 1.97
CA LYS A 11 14.17 -1.39 1.50
C LYS A 11 12.97 -0.74 0.83
N CYS A 12 12.57 -1.25 -0.33
CA CYS A 12 11.28 -0.93 -0.93
C CYS A 12 10.52 -2.24 -1.14
N ILE A 13 9.40 -2.41 -0.43
CA ILE A 13 8.56 -3.60 -0.52
C ILE A 13 7.46 -3.34 -1.54
N ILE A 14 7.49 -4.10 -2.63
CA ILE A 14 6.57 -3.96 -3.75
C ILE A 14 5.61 -5.15 -3.75
N ASN A 15 4.32 -4.88 -3.67
CA ASN A 15 3.26 -5.88 -3.60
C ASN A 15 2.13 -5.56 -4.59
N ALA A 16 1.36 -6.56 -5.02
CA ALA A 16 0.15 -6.34 -5.80
C ALA A 16 -1.09 -6.27 -4.88
N THR A 17 -2.10 -5.47 -5.23
CA THR A 17 -3.35 -5.43 -4.44
C THR A 17 -4.32 -6.55 -4.77
N GLY A 18 -4.18 -7.20 -5.93
CA GLY A 18 -5.04 -8.28 -6.39
C GLY A 18 -4.29 -9.59 -6.63
N ASP A 19 -3.20 -9.81 -5.89
CA ASP A 19 -2.32 -10.99 -5.94
C ASP A 19 -3.08 -12.29 -5.57
N GLN A 20 -2.84 -13.36 -6.33
CA GLN A 20 -3.49 -14.67 -6.14
C GLN A 20 -3.08 -15.42 -4.86
N PHE A 21 -1.91 -15.11 -4.30
CA PHE A 21 -1.27 -15.85 -3.22
C PHE A 21 -1.18 -15.04 -1.93
N PHE A 22 -0.97 -13.73 -2.02
CA PHE A 22 -0.73 -12.86 -0.88
C PHE A 22 -1.89 -11.87 -0.64
N CYS A 23 -2.40 -11.83 0.59
CA CYS A 23 -3.46 -10.89 0.93
C CYS A 23 -2.93 -9.44 0.87
N PRO A 24 -3.73 -8.48 0.34
CA PRO A 24 -3.27 -7.12 0.12
C PRO A 24 -2.97 -6.35 1.42
N ASP A 25 -3.50 -6.78 2.55
CA ASP A 25 -3.28 -6.18 3.88
C ASP A 25 -2.16 -6.85 4.69
N SER A 26 -1.43 -7.83 4.12
CA SER A 26 -0.39 -8.60 4.83
C SER A 26 0.74 -7.73 5.41
N SER A 27 0.96 -6.54 4.85
CA SER A 27 1.97 -5.58 5.36
C SER A 27 1.77 -5.21 6.83
N HIS A 28 0.53 -5.27 7.34
CA HIS A 28 0.25 -4.94 8.74
C HIS A 28 0.96 -5.89 9.74
N PHE A 29 1.31 -7.11 9.31
CA PHE A 29 1.98 -8.09 10.17
C PHE A 29 3.50 -7.90 10.30
N TYR A 30 4.14 -7.16 9.39
CA TYR A 30 5.61 -7.11 9.36
C TYR A 30 6.19 -5.72 9.12
N PHE A 31 5.53 -4.86 8.35
CA PHE A 31 6.13 -3.63 7.85
C PHE A 31 6.51 -2.68 9.00
N GLY A 32 5.62 -2.55 9.99
CA GLY A 32 5.83 -1.72 11.18
C GLY A 32 7.08 -2.13 11.96
N GLU A 33 7.41 -3.42 11.99
CA GLU A 33 8.53 -3.94 12.77
C GLU A 33 9.87 -4.05 11.99
N LEU A 34 9.92 -3.66 10.71
CA LEU A 34 11.17 -3.56 9.95
C LEU A 34 12.03 -2.39 10.47
N THR A 35 13.33 -2.58 10.54
CA THR A 35 14.29 -1.56 11.01
C THR A 35 14.92 -0.77 9.86
N GLY A 36 15.36 0.45 10.17
CA GLY A 36 16.01 1.34 9.22
C GLY A 36 15.06 1.88 8.14
N GLU A 37 15.66 2.37 7.04
CA GLU A 37 14.91 2.95 5.93
C GLU A 37 14.06 1.86 5.22
N LYS A 38 12.75 2.11 5.14
CA LYS A 38 11.77 1.19 4.57
C LYS A 38 10.65 1.93 3.86
N HIS A 39 10.25 1.40 2.72
CA HIS A 39 9.20 1.94 1.87
C HIS A 39 8.25 0.83 1.47
N LEU A 40 7.00 1.19 1.22
CA LEU A 40 5.95 0.28 0.79
C LEU A 40 5.38 0.81 -0.52
N CYS A 41 5.13 -0.09 -1.47
CA CYS A 41 4.53 0.21 -2.76
C CYS A 41 3.56 -0.91 -3.11
N TYR A 42 2.27 -0.70 -2.84
CA TYR A 42 1.23 -1.54 -3.39
C TYR A 42 0.84 -1.06 -4.79
N VAL A 43 0.89 -1.96 -5.77
CA VAL A 43 0.47 -1.71 -7.16
C VAL A 43 -1.01 -2.05 -7.31
N PRO A 44 -1.90 -1.05 -7.41
CA PRO A 44 -3.34 -1.27 -7.49
C PRO A 44 -3.70 -2.00 -8.78
N ASN A 45 -4.65 -2.94 -8.70
CA ASN A 45 -5.08 -3.78 -9.82
C ASN A 45 -3.97 -4.69 -10.40
N GLY A 46 -2.81 -4.77 -9.77
CA GLY A 46 -1.78 -5.74 -10.10
C GLY A 46 -2.18 -7.14 -9.66
N GLU A 47 -1.90 -8.11 -10.53
CA GLU A 47 -1.87 -9.55 -10.20
C GLU A 47 -0.47 -9.93 -9.67
N HIS A 48 -0.27 -11.19 -9.28
CA HIS A 48 1.01 -11.65 -8.73
C HIS A 48 2.22 -11.36 -9.63
N SER A 49 2.06 -11.50 -10.96
CA SER A 49 3.14 -11.24 -11.90
C SER A 49 3.52 -9.75 -12.02
N LEU A 50 2.64 -8.85 -11.57
CA LEU A 50 2.73 -7.40 -11.79
C LEU A 50 2.90 -7.01 -13.29
N LYS A 51 2.61 -7.93 -14.22
CA LYS A 51 2.68 -7.65 -15.66
C LYS A 51 1.67 -6.56 -16.05
N ASP A 52 2.01 -5.79 -17.07
CA ASP A 52 1.16 -4.71 -17.61
C ASP A 52 0.80 -3.65 -16.54
N THR A 53 1.71 -3.43 -15.58
CA THR A 53 1.63 -2.38 -14.56
C THR A 53 2.80 -1.42 -14.67
N ASP A 54 2.75 -0.35 -13.89
CA ASP A 54 3.79 0.65 -13.71
C ASP A 54 4.82 0.28 -12.62
N VAL A 55 4.87 -1.00 -12.22
CA VAL A 55 5.78 -1.48 -11.16
C VAL A 55 7.25 -1.11 -11.38
N LEU A 56 7.69 -1.11 -12.65
CA LEU A 56 9.07 -0.81 -13.00
C LEU A 56 9.45 0.64 -12.70
N ASP A 57 8.49 1.58 -12.70
CA ASP A 57 8.77 2.98 -12.44
C ASP A 57 9.36 3.18 -11.03
N THR A 58 8.73 2.54 -10.03
CA THR A 58 9.18 2.62 -8.63
C THR A 58 10.47 1.85 -8.42
N LEU A 59 10.63 0.69 -9.07
CA LEU A 59 11.87 -0.09 -8.99
C LEU A 59 13.06 0.71 -9.55
N ILE A 60 12.90 1.31 -10.73
CA ILE A 60 13.93 2.11 -11.41
C ILE A 60 14.27 3.34 -10.58
N SER A 61 13.27 4.08 -10.10
CA SER A 61 13.50 5.30 -9.30
C SER A 61 14.13 5.00 -7.95
N PHE A 62 13.72 3.92 -7.27
CA PHE A 62 14.35 3.47 -6.03
C PHE A 62 15.82 3.10 -6.22
N PHE A 63 16.12 2.32 -7.27
CA PHE A 63 17.50 1.96 -7.61
C PHE A 63 18.32 3.19 -8.01
N TYR A 64 17.75 4.11 -8.79
CA TYR A 64 18.39 5.36 -9.18
C TYR A 64 18.81 6.18 -7.95
N CYS A 65 17.93 6.29 -6.95
CA CYS A 65 18.27 7.00 -5.73
C CYS A 65 19.39 6.33 -4.94
N ILE A 66 19.45 5.00 -4.91
CA ILE A 66 20.55 4.27 -4.27
C ILE A 66 21.86 4.51 -5.03
N ALA A 67 21.85 4.38 -6.35
CA ALA A 67 23.04 4.49 -7.19
C ALA A 67 23.66 5.90 -7.18
N ASN A 68 22.85 6.93 -6.92
CA ASN A 68 23.26 8.34 -6.96
C ASN A 68 23.27 9.00 -5.56
N ASP A 69 23.13 8.23 -4.48
CA ASP A 69 23.07 8.74 -3.10
C ASP A 69 22.03 9.87 -2.90
N ILE A 70 20.88 9.74 -3.58
CA ILE A 70 19.77 10.70 -3.47
C ILE A 70 18.88 10.27 -2.30
N PRO A 71 18.59 11.16 -1.33
CA PRO A 71 17.63 10.89 -0.27
C PRO A 71 16.26 10.53 -0.85
N ARG A 72 15.67 9.43 -0.35
CA ARG A 72 14.33 8.99 -0.78
C ARG A 72 13.26 9.65 0.09
N PRO A 73 12.11 10.03 -0.48
CA PRO A 73 11.00 10.53 0.31
C PRO A 73 10.53 9.45 1.28
N GLU A 74 10.20 9.83 2.51
CA GLU A 74 9.60 8.95 3.50
C GLU A 74 8.09 9.17 3.49
N CYS A 75 7.31 8.09 3.48
CA CYS A 75 5.87 8.12 3.64
C CYS A 75 5.49 7.33 4.88
N THR A 76 4.99 8.03 5.90
CA THR A 76 4.56 7.45 7.17
C THR A 76 3.06 7.63 7.34
N TRP A 77 2.41 6.75 8.08
CA TRP A 77 0.98 6.85 8.32
C TRP A 77 0.56 6.26 9.67
N THR A 78 -0.55 6.76 10.19
CA THR A 78 -1.31 6.14 11.28
C THR A 78 -2.71 5.80 10.78
N SER A 79 -3.36 4.84 11.42
CA SER A 79 -4.74 4.45 11.13
C SER A 79 -5.50 4.41 12.44
N GLU A 80 -6.58 5.18 12.48
CA GLU A 80 -7.44 5.33 13.63
C GLU A 80 -8.59 4.30 13.60
N PRO A 81 -9.18 3.95 14.76
CA PRO A 81 -10.29 2.99 14.83
C PRO A 81 -11.54 3.39 14.03
N ASP A 82 -11.74 4.69 13.80
CA ASP A 82 -12.87 5.24 13.04
C ASP A 82 -12.68 5.15 11.51
N GLY A 83 -11.55 4.60 11.05
CA GLY A 83 -11.21 4.50 9.63
C GLY A 83 -10.43 5.70 9.09
N THR A 84 -10.10 6.68 9.92
CA THR A 84 -9.25 7.81 9.53
C THR A 84 -7.79 7.36 9.35
N ILE A 85 -7.18 7.79 8.25
CA ILE A 85 -5.76 7.59 7.96
C ILE A 85 -5.10 8.96 7.90
N HIS A 86 -4.08 9.16 8.71
CA HIS A 86 -3.20 10.31 8.64
C HIS A 86 -1.93 9.89 7.93
N VAL A 87 -1.57 10.56 6.83
CA VAL A 87 -0.36 10.30 6.05
C VAL A 87 0.54 11.51 6.13
N LYS A 88 1.84 11.29 6.34
CA LYS A 88 2.86 12.32 6.34
C LYS A 88 4.03 11.92 5.47
N CYS A 89 4.35 12.80 4.51
CA CYS A 89 5.49 12.65 3.63
C CYS A 89 6.62 13.59 4.07
N SER A 90 7.88 13.15 4.00
CA SER A 90 9.04 14.02 4.30
C SER A 90 9.28 15.09 3.23
N THR A 91 8.74 14.88 2.03
CA THR A 91 8.71 15.84 0.92
C THR A 91 7.29 15.86 0.35
N PRO A 92 6.74 17.01 -0.07
CA PRO A 92 5.43 17.04 -0.71
C PRO A 92 5.40 16.20 -2.00
N PRO A 93 4.48 15.24 -2.16
CA PRO A 93 4.37 14.49 -3.41
C PRO A 93 3.81 15.38 -4.52
N LYS A 94 4.15 15.05 -5.77
CA LYS A 94 3.59 15.70 -6.96
C LYS A 94 2.11 15.39 -7.13
N ARG A 95 1.70 14.19 -6.71
CA ARG A 95 0.32 13.72 -6.77
C ARG A 95 0.07 12.74 -5.63
N ALA A 96 -1.10 12.84 -5.02
CA ALA A 96 -1.57 11.85 -4.05
C ALA A 96 -2.97 11.39 -4.43
N VAL A 97 -3.21 10.08 -4.35
CA VAL A 97 -4.50 9.48 -4.67
C VAL A 97 -4.90 8.46 -3.61
N LEU A 98 -6.19 8.41 -3.31
CA LEU A 98 -6.81 7.30 -2.61
C LEU A 98 -7.23 6.25 -3.64
N TRP A 99 -6.69 5.04 -3.54
CA TRP A 99 -7.18 3.88 -4.26
C TRP A 99 -8.16 3.10 -3.40
N GLN A 100 -9.29 2.69 -3.97
CA GLN A 100 -10.32 1.92 -3.26
C GLN A 100 -11.00 0.89 -4.17
N ALA A 101 -11.20 -0.31 -3.66
CA ALA A 101 -12.05 -1.35 -4.23
C ALA A 101 -13.11 -1.79 -3.21
N VAL A 102 -14.28 -2.23 -3.68
CA VAL A 102 -15.35 -2.79 -2.84
C VAL A 102 -15.70 -4.18 -3.34
N ASN A 103 -15.74 -5.15 -2.43
CA ASN A 103 -16.31 -6.47 -2.66
C ASN A 103 -17.47 -6.67 -1.69
N GLU A 104 -18.69 -6.60 -2.21
CA GLU A 104 -19.90 -6.73 -1.41
C GLU A 104 -20.13 -8.16 -0.87
N LYS A 105 -19.44 -9.16 -1.43
CA LYS A 105 -19.74 -10.59 -1.16
C LYS A 105 -18.70 -11.27 -0.27
N ALA A 106 -17.44 -10.85 -0.32
CA ALA A 106 -16.35 -11.53 0.39
C ALA A 106 -15.20 -10.57 0.72
N ARG A 107 -14.41 -10.91 1.75
CA ARG A 107 -13.14 -10.27 2.06
C ARG A 107 -12.03 -10.80 1.15
N ASP A 108 -12.22 -10.66 -0.16
CA ASP A 108 -11.33 -11.19 -1.20
C ASP A 108 -11.19 -10.15 -2.32
N PHE A 109 -9.97 -9.69 -2.56
CA PHE A 109 -9.67 -8.60 -3.49
C PHE A 109 -8.79 -9.04 -4.66
N ARG A 110 -8.65 -10.36 -4.88
CA ARG A 110 -7.91 -10.90 -6.03
C ARG A 110 -8.52 -10.41 -7.33
N VAL A 111 -7.66 -10.12 -8.32
CA VAL A 111 -8.15 -9.74 -9.66
C VAL A 111 -9.05 -10.83 -10.24
N ASP A 112 -8.75 -12.11 -10.00
CA ASP A 112 -9.57 -13.24 -10.45
C ASP A 112 -10.97 -13.29 -9.79
N THR A 113 -11.15 -12.59 -8.67
CA THR A 113 -12.43 -12.58 -7.92
C THR A 113 -13.26 -11.34 -8.19
N ILE A 114 -12.64 -10.15 -8.21
CA ILE A 114 -13.37 -8.87 -8.36
C ILE A 114 -12.97 -8.07 -9.60
N GLY A 115 -12.10 -8.61 -10.44
CA GLY A 115 -11.48 -7.88 -11.55
C GLY A 115 -10.54 -6.78 -11.07
N ARG A 116 -10.17 -5.90 -12.00
CA ARG A 116 -9.36 -4.70 -11.73
C ARG A 116 -10.25 -3.59 -11.16
N ALA A 117 -10.75 -3.80 -9.95
CA ALA A 117 -11.78 -2.99 -9.31
C ALA A 117 -11.29 -1.77 -8.52
N TYR A 118 -9.98 -1.64 -8.24
CA TYR A 118 -9.45 -0.46 -7.56
C TYR A 118 -9.62 0.76 -8.46
N LYS A 119 -10.27 1.80 -7.92
CA LYS A 119 -10.42 3.12 -8.56
C LYS A 119 -9.69 4.15 -7.73
N ASN A 120 -9.09 5.14 -8.40
CA ASN A 120 -8.44 6.25 -7.71
C ASN A 120 -9.30 7.50 -7.66
N THR A 121 -9.17 8.23 -6.57
CA THR A 121 -9.64 9.61 -6.40
C THR A 121 -8.47 10.44 -5.91
N GLU A 122 -8.24 11.59 -6.54
CA GLU A 122 -7.18 12.51 -6.11
C GLU A 122 -7.50 13.10 -4.73
N ILE A 123 -6.49 13.15 -3.87
CA ILE A 123 -6.60 13.71 -2.53
C ILE A 123 -5.69 14.91 -2.39
N LYS A 124 -6.19 15.95 -1.72
CA LYS A 124 -5.43 17.17 -1.46
C LYS A 124 -4.72 17.05 -0.12
N GLY A 125 -3.41 17.28 -0.13
CA GLY A 125 -2.62 17.43 1.08
C GLY A 125 -2.39 18.88 1.45
N THR A 126 -1.73 19.08 2.57
CA THR A 126 -1.14 20.36 2.96
C THR A 126 0.12 20.65 2.13
N GLU A 127 0.59 21.90 2.16
CA GLU A 127 1.91 22.26 1.59
C GLU A 127 3.07 21.52 2.27
N SER A 128 2.87 21.02 3.50
CA SER A 128 3.83 20.21 4.24
C SER A 128 3.82 18.72 3.87
N GLY A 129 3.01 18.28 2.90
CA GLY A 129 2.93 16.88 2.49
C GLY A 129 2.15 15.99 3.47
N GLU A 130 1.19 16.56 4.20
CA GLU A 130 0.32 15.82 5.12
C GLU A 130 -1.08 15.64 4.50
N PHE A 131 -1.66 14.46 4.70
CA PHE A 131 -2.98 14.09 4.17
C PHE A 131 -3.82 13.48 5.29
N THR A 132 -5.12 13.72 5.25
CA THR A 132 -6.07 13.02 6.10
C THR A 132 -7.19 12.49 5.22
N VAL A 133 -7.46 11.19 5.33
CA VAL A 133 -8.52 10.51 4.58
C VAL A 133 -9.36 9.73 5.57
N THR A 134 -10.66 9.99 5.61
CA THR A 134 -11.60 9.21 6.41
C THR A 134 -12.24 8.14 5.53
N LEU A 135 -11.98 6.88 5.85
CA LEU A 135 -12.58 5.74 5.17
C LEU A 135 -13.86 5.33 5.88
N SER A 136 -14.86 4.89 5.12
CA SER A 136 -16.08 4.30 5.66
C SER A 136 -16.24 2.86 5.17
N PRO A 137 -16.71 1.92 6.01
CA PRO A 137 -17.13 0.61 5.55
C PRO A 137 -18.22 0.74 4.47
N PRO A 138 -18.24 -0.15 3.47
CA PRO A 138 -19.35 -0.18 2.51
C PRO A 138 -20.64 -0.63 3.21
N GLY A 139 -21.79 -0.34 2.60
CA GLY A 139 -23.09 -0.82 3.12
C GLY A 139 -23.20 -2.35 3.17
N MET A 140 -22.41 -3.06 2.37
CA MET A 140 -22.33 -4.52 2.33
C MET A 140 -20.90 -4.97 1.98
N GLY A 141 -20.45 -6.06 2.59
CA GLY A 141 -19.13 -6.67 2.34
C GLY A 141 -17.96 -5.86 2.89
N TRP A 142 -16.88 -5.77 2.11
CA TRP A 142 -15.61 -5.14 2.51
C TRP A 142 -15.10 -4.16 1.45
N SER A 143 -14.49 -3.08 1.90
CA SER A 143 -13.67 -2.18 1.07
C SER A 143 -12.19 -2.37 1.40
N ALA A 144 -11.33 -2.28 0.39
CA ALA A 144 -9.89 -2.23 0.55
C ALA A 144 -9.37 -0.91 -0.02
N SER A 145 -8.62 -0.18 0.80
CA SER A 145 -8.18 1.18 0.48
C SER A 145 -6.71 1.40 0.81
N LEU A 146 -6.02 2.21 0.02
CA LEU A 146 -4.66 2.66 0.29
C LEU A 146 -4.44 4.06 -0.28
N VAL A 147 -3.57 4.84 0.35
CA VAL A 147 -3.09 6.10 -0.22
C VAL A 147 -1.81 5.84 -0.98
N GLN A 148 -1.72 6.37 -2.21
CA GLN A 148 -0.52 6.33 -3.05
C GLN A 148 -0.03 7.75 -3.28
N CYS A 149 1.25 7.97 -3.04
CA CYS A 149 1.95 9.24 -3.22
C CYS A 149 3.00 9.07 -4.33
N GLU A 150 2.96 9.94 -5.32
CA GLU A 150 3.91 9.98 -6.44
C GLU A 150 4.91 11.12 -6.24
N PHE A 151 6.20 10.79 -6.30
CA PHE A 151 7.31 11.69 -6.07
C PHE A 151 8.20 11.80 -7.30
N ASP A 152 8.67 13.01 -7.54
CA ASP A 152 9.77 13.29 -8.45
C ASP A 152 11.08 13.32 -7.65
N VAL A 153 11.90 12.30 -7.86
CA VAL A 153 13.21 12.14 -7.19
C VAL A 153 14.37 12.46 -8.16
N GLY A 154 14.08 13.08 -9.31
CA GLY A 154 15.06 13.34 -10.37
C GLY A 154 15.46 12.10 -11.18
N ALA A 155 14.75 10.99 -11.02
CA ALA A 155 14.93 9.77 -11.82
C ALA A 155 14.14 9.86 -13.16
N PRO A 156 14.45 9.00 -14.15
CA PRO A 156 13.69 8.95 -15.41
C PRO A 156 12.22 8.54 -15.25
N THR A 157 11.89 7.87 -14.15
CA THR A 157 10.53 7.41 -13.80
C THR A 157 10.14 7.91 -12.41
N PRO A 158 8.85 8.12 -12.13
CA PRO A 158 8.42 8.55 -10.81
C PRO A 158 8.59 7.46 -9.76
N MET A 159 8.75 7.87 -8.50
CA MET A 159 8.69 6.97 -7.35
C MET A 159 7.27 6.98 -6.77
N ARG A 160 6.61 5.83 -6.71
CA ARG A 160 5.29 5.69 -6.07
C ARG A 160 5.42 4.92 -4.76
N LEU A 161 5.11 5.59 -3.66
CA LEU A 161 5.04 4.98 -2.34
C LEU A 161 3.60 4.94 -1.86
N THR A 162 3.27 4.00 -0.99
CA THR A 162 1.92 3.81 -0.48
C THR A 162 1.90 3.64 1.03
N THR A 163 0.73 3.87 1.61
CA THR A 163 0.39 3.28 2.90
C THR A 163 0.22 1.76 2.77
N GLY A 164 0.02 1.08 3.89
CA GLY A 164 -0.56 -0.27 3.87
C GLY A 164 -2.01 -0.24 3.39
N VAL A 165 -2.49 -1.37 2.88
CA VAL A 165 -3.90 -1.54 2.53
C VAL A 165 -4.72 -1.67 3.81
N ARG A 166 -5.72 -0.81 3.98
CA ARG A 166 -6.72 -0.88 5.04
C ARG A 166 -7.98 -1.54 4.50
N ILE A 167 -8.44 -2.60 5.17
CA ILE A 167 -9.70 -3.27 4.84
C ILE A 167 -10.75 -2.90 5.89
N LEU A 168 -11.92 -2.44 5.45
CA LEU A 168 -13.05 -2.11 6.32
C LEU A 168 -14.33 -2.86 5.87
N PRO A 169 -15.17 -3.35 6.78
CA PRO A 169 -14.95 -3.39 8.23
C PRO A 169 -13.77 -4.29 8.59
N ASP A 170 -13.07 -3.95 9.68
CA ASP A 170 -11.90 -4.70 10.17
C ASP A 170 -12.34 -5.98 10.91
N VAL A 171 -12.92 -6.89 10.16
CA VAL A 171 -13.42 -8.19 10.63
C VAL A 171 -12.97 -9.29 9.68
N LEU A 172 -12.52 -10.41 10.24
CA LEU A 172 -12.17 -11.60 9.49
C LEU A 172 -13.38 -12.55 9.46
N PRO A 173 -13.95 -12.86 8.27
CA PRO A 173 -15.22 -13.59 8.15
C PRO A 173 -15.20 -15.02 8.72
N PHE A 174 -14.01 -15.56 9.01
CA PHE A 174 -13.82 -16.93 9.49
C PHE A 174 -13.03 -17.03 10.79
N ALA A 175 -12.83 -15.92 11.52
CA ALA A 175 -12.03 -15.91 12.77
C ALA A 175 -12.48 -16.94 13.83
N ASN A 176 -13.79 -17.22 13.88
CA ASN A 176 -14.38 -18.14 14.85
C ASN A 176 -14.63 -19.55 14.31
N LYS A 177 -14.20 -19.85 13.07
CA LYS A 177 -14.37 -21.19 12.51
C LYS A 177 -13.18 -22.06 12.90
N ALA A 178 -13.45 -23.28 13.36
CA ALA A 178 -12.42 -24.28 13.57
C ALA A 178 -11.68 -24.54 12.25
N ILE A 179 -10.36 -24.74 12.35
CA ILE A 179 -9.56 -25.18 11.20
C ILE A 179 -10.17 -26.50 10.71
N PRO A 180 -10.54 -26.62 9.42
CA PRO A 180 -11.03 -27.88 8.88
C PRO A 180 -9.99 -28.97 9.16
N THR A 181 -10.39 -30.02 9.89
CA THR A 181 -9.57 -31.22 10.05
C THR A 181 -9.72 -32.06 8.79
N GLU A 182 -8.60 -32.45 8.18
CA GLU A 182 -8.55 -33.41 7.06
C GLU A 182 -9.17 -34.76 7.41
#